data_AF-A0AAN9DQF8-F1
#
_entry.id   AF-A0AAN9DQF8-F1
#
_cell.length_a   1.000
_cell.length_b   1.000
_cell.length_c   1.000
_cell.angle_alpha   90.00
_cell.angle_beta   90.00
_cell.angle_gamma   90.00
#
_symmetry.space_group_name_H-M   'P 1'
#
loop_
_entity.id
_entity.type
_entity.pdbx_description
1 polymer ?
#
loop_
_entity_poly.entity_id
_entity_poly.type
_entity_poly.pdbx_seq_one_letter_code
_entity_poly.pdbx_strand_id
1 'polypeptide(L)'
;MIPLAILWSGLLLHLPPPTSPACFLGKEAECQDADFAPGSDLAGEGFDITKMQRLGTFVIDMSKWELKNNTCNLCKNPFMQNKKQKLPVSVVYWRATQKCSRSVSSSVYESSESLVSSSTSSVENNWKVGLDIGNPVNKMSLMLAGTNSKLAEYSMAKTKKDKFSFIKQSASCEYYSYRIASRSPLHRELNHEFTNLPETYDNQTKESYLSLVEKFGTHYIVQVKMGGTVQSVTSVKQCMATLQDISMDEVKTCLNVEASASAKMRISVDTEYQHCKQTKDKKLSTHSFANSFGDRLTEITGGHTQDTALLFSASNDPGAYTQWLSTVPEKPDVISFSLKPLHMLLPVKNPKYEQLRRAIRDYILQKALWRKCSSPCKVGIATNPKEPCACSCHNSPGVKANCCPTQRGLAQITVTVTKATGLWGDYYTQTDGYVKVLRNHKLFLGETAVIWNQNSPTWNWKFDLGSFVLSQFGGLRLEVWDRDNKWDDDLLGACNVQLTAGVKSNFCSLNHGLLYYKTDVTCGPSLAGSLCTEYVGSPMSSHLEKTYMSRHAQPIPKDVLVGMGVLLDERRFQFSQTSDPKRKTQIL
;
A
#
# COMPACT_ATOMS: atom_id res chain seq x y z
N MET A 1 -72.84 -7.33 17.09
CA MET A 1 -71.42 -7.53 16.68
C MET A 1 -70.55 -7.03 17.82
N ILE A 2 -69.99 -7.98 18.58
CA ILE A 2 -69.29 -7.78 19.85
C ILE A 2 -67.78 -7.89 19.59
N PRO A 3 -66.91 -7.08 20.23
CA PRO A 3 -65.48 -7.13 20.01
C PRO A 3 -64.85 -8.29 20.80
N LEU A 4 -63.84 -8.96 20.25
CA LEU A 4 -62.99 -9.87 21.01
C LEU A 4 -61.55 -9.36 20.97
N ALA A 5 -61.17 -8.70 22.05
CA ALA A 5 -59.79 -8.46 22.42
C ALA A 5 -59.18 -9.77 22.96
N ILE A 6 -58.00 -10.14 22.48
CA ILE A 6 -57.18 -11.16 23.15
C ILE A 6 -55.83 -10.52 23.47
N LEU A 7 -55.62 -10.37 24.79
CA LEU A 7 -54.39 -10.01 25.47
C LEU A 7 -53.27 -10.99 25.16
N TRP A 8 -52.14 -10.51 24.66
CA TRP A 8 -50.83 -11.14 24.86
C TRP A 8 -49.84 -10.10 25.39
N SER A 9 -50.06 -9.72 26.64
CA SER A 9 -49.05 -9.13 27.52
C SER A 9 -48.25 -10.25 28.19
N GLY A 10 -46.94 -10.31 27.94
CA GLY A 10 -46.02 -11.03 28.84
C GLY A 10 -44.94 -11.87 28.16
N LEU A 11 -43.87 -11.23 27.65
CA LEU A 11 -42.48 -11.68 27.82
C LEU A 11 -41.49 -10.59 27.31
N LEU A 12 -41.39 -9.47 28.04
CA LEU A 12 -40.42 -8.41 27.75
C LEU A 12 -39.69 -7.96 29.02
N LEU A 13 -39.16 -8.95 29.76
CA LEU A 13 -38.20 -8.81 30.86
C LEU A 13 -37.34 -10.09 30.74
N HIS A 14 -36.08 -10.10 30.32
CA HIS A 14 -34.95 -9.34 30.82
C HIS A 14 -33.90 -9.11 29.72
N LEU A 15 -33.83 -7.92 29.15
CA LEU A 15 -32.54 -7.43 28.67
C LEU A 15 -31.76 -7.04 29.94
N PRO A 16 -30.54 -7.57 30.19
CA PRO A 16 -29.71 -7.04 31.25
C PRO A 16 -29.56 -5.53 31.00
N PRO A 17 -29.80 -4.67 32.02
CA PRO A 17 -29.63 -3.24 31.86
C PRO A 17 -28.22 -2.98 31.31
N PRO A 18 -28.03 -1.98 30.42
CA PRO A 18 -26.71 -1.61 29.99
C PRO A 18 -25.86 -1.39 31.24
N THR A 19 -24.83 -2.22 31.41
CA THR A 19 -23.86 -2.11 32.48
C THR A 19 -23.03 -0.86 32.22
N SER A 20 -23.62 0.32 32.42
CA SER A 20 -22.83 1.50 32.68
C SER A 20 -21.99 1.16 33.92
N PRO A 21 -20.66 1.27 33.86
CA PRO A 21 -19.91 1.20 35.08
C PRO A 21 -20.45 2.28 36.01
N ALA A 22 -20.96 1.87 37.16
CA ALA A 22 -21.37 2.79 38.20
C ALA A 22 -20.10 3.45 38.71
N CYS A 23 -19.75 4.60 38.14
CA CYS A 23 -18.73 5.47 38.67
C CYS A 23 -19.34 6.30 39.80
N PHE A 24 -18.62 6.44 40.90
CA PHE A 24 -19.07 7.12 42.11
C PHE A 24 -17.90 7.83 42.79
N LEU A 25 -18.22 8.75 43.69
CA LEU A 25 -17.23 9.43 44.50
C LEU A 25 -16.77 8.52 45.64
N GLY A 26 -15.50 8.13 45.61
CA GLY A 26 -14.87 7.30 46.64
C GLY A 26 -14.42 8.13 47.84
N LYS A 27 -14.44 7.52 49.03
CA LYS A 27 -13.84 8.07 50.24
C LYS A 27 -12.32 7.86 50.24
N GLU A 28 -11.60 8.64 51.05
CA GLU A 28 -10.13 8.62 51.15
C GLU A 28 -9.54 7.21 51.26
N ALA A 29 -10.02 6.39 52.20
CA ALA A 29 -9.53 5.02 52.37
C ALA A 29 -9.74 4.14 51.12
N GLU A 30 -10.89 4.27 50.44
CA GLU A 30 -11.17 3.52 49.21
C GLU A 30 -10.28 3.99 48.04
N CYS A 31 -9.94 5.28 48.02
CA CYS A 31 -9.11 5.87 46.98
C CYS A 31 -7.63 5.51 47.10
N GLN A 32 -7.13 5.38 48.33
CA GLN A 32 -5.76 4.94 48.59
C GLN A 32 -5.57 3.45 48.23
N ASP A 33 -6.57 2.60 48.53
CA ASP A 33 -6.55 1.17 48.23
C ASP A 33 -6.78 0.84 46.74
N ALA A 34 -7.52 1.69 46.01
CA ALA A 34 -7.88 1.43 44.61
C ALA A 34 -6.70 1.61 43.63
N ASP A 35 -6.52 0.63 42.76
CA ASP A 35 -5.65 0.73 41.57
C ASP A 35 -6.29 1.59 40.48
N PHE A 36 -5.47 2.09 39.55
CA PHE A 36 -5.98 2.74 38.35
C PHE A 36 -6.71 1.77 37.42
N ALA A 37 -7.73 2.28 36.72
CA ALA A 37 -8.34 1.52 35.63
C ALA A 37 -7.33 1.30 34.49
N PRO A 38 -7.23 0.11 33.88
CA PRO A 38 -6.24 -0.18 32.85
C PRO A 38 -6.31 0.80 31.68
N GLY A 39 -5.15 1.38 31.32
CA GLY A 39 -5.02 2.35 30.23
C GLY A 39 -5.69 3.71 30.46
N SER A 40 -6.16 4.01 31.68
CA SER A 40 -6.82 5.30 31.99
C SER A 40 -5.89 6.51 31.88
N ASP A 41 -4.60 6.28 31.70
CA ASP A 41 -3.53 7.25 31.50
C ASP A 41 -3.08 7.40 30.04
N LEU A 42 -3.56 6.58 29.10
CA LEU A 42 -3.08 6.57 27.70
C LEU A 42 -3.57 7.74 26.83
N ALA A 43 -4.63 8.44 27.22
CA ALA A 43 -5.04 9.67 26.55
C ALA A 43 -4.21 10.85 27.06
N GLY A 44 -4.15 11.93 26.29
CA GLY A 44 -3.38 13.12 26.69
C GLY A 44 -1.91 12.99 26.34
N GLU A 45 -1.54 11.88 25.71
CA GLU A 45 -0.27 11.66 25.04
C GLU A 45 -0.20 12.47 23.74
N GLY A 46 1.00 12.95 23.43
CA GLY A 46 1.36 13.57 22.18
C GLY A 46 1.31 12.60 21.00
N PHE A 47 0.92 13.10 19.83
CA PHE A 47 0.71 12.32 18.63
C PHE A 47 1.26 13.02 17.38
N ASP A 48 2.06 12.30 16.60
CA ASP A 48 2.53 12.75 15.29
C ASP A 48 1.68 12.13 14.18
N ILE A 49 0.83 12.94 13.55
CA ILE A 49 -0.08 12.52 12.48
C ILE A 49 0.67 12.03 11.23
N THR A 50 1.89 12.51 10.99
CA THR A 50 2.70 12.13 9.84
C THR A 50 3.32 10.74 10.01
N LYS A 51 3.61 10.37 11.27
CA LYS A 51 4.11 9.04 11.65
C LYS A 51 2.99 8.06 12.00
N MET A 52 1.77 8.57 12.24
CA MET A 52 0.65 7.82 12.80
C MET A 52 1.03 7.10 14.11
N GLN A 53 1.76 7.81 14.97
CA GLN A 53 2.39 7.23 16.16
C GLN A 53 2.22 8.15 17.37
N ARG A 54 1.97 7.55 18.53
CA ARG A 54 2.09 8.23 19.83
C ARG A 54 3.56 8.36 20.23
N LEU A 55 3.92 9.43 20.92
CA LEU A 55 5.33 9.79 21.13
C LEU A 55 5.90 9.37 22.50
N GLY A 56 5.09 8.81 23.38
CA GLY A 56 5.47 8.50 24.76
C GLY A 56 5.55 9.72 25.68
N THR A 57 5.32 10.92 25.16
CA THR A 57 5.36 12.19 25.92
C THR A 57 3.94 12.69 26.18
N PHE A 58 3.63 13.03 27.42
CA PHE A 58 2.30 13.51 27.81
C PHE A 58 2.21 15.03 27.76
N VAL A 59 1.12 15.52 27.18
CA VAL A 59 0.77 16.95 27.14
C VAL A 59 -0.25 17.31 28.22
N ILE A 60 -1.10 16.36 28.61
CA ILE A 60 -2.03 16.46 29.73
C ILE A 60 -1.43 15.71 30.92
N ASP A 61 -1.54 16.28 32.11
CA ASP A 61 -1.21 15.57 33.34
C ASP A 61 -2.29 14.53 33.67
N MET A 62 -1.92 13.27 33.49
CA MET A 62 -2.75 12.10 33.78
C MET A 62 -2.40 11.45 35.13
N SER A 63 -1.43 11.99 35.87
CA SER A 63 -1.00 11.44 37.17
C SER A 63 -1.92 11.85 38.31
N LYS A 64 -2.57 13.02 38.19
CA LYS A 64 -3.46 13.54 39.23
C LYS A 64 -4.78 12.77 39.28
N TRP A 65 -5.11 12.22 40.43
CA TRP A 65 -6.34 11.46 40.68
C TRP A 65 -7.15 11.98 41.89
N GLU A 66 -6.49 12.67 42.82
CA GLU A 66 -7.11 13.27 44.00
C GLU A 66 -7.95 14.50 43.64
N LEU A 67 -9.19 14.49 44.14
CA LEU A 67 -10.11 15.61 44.15
C LEU A 67 -9.98 16.38 45.48
N LYS A 68 -10.87 17.35 45.71
CA LYS A 68 -10.94 18.04 47.00
C LYS A 68 -11.33 17.06 48.12
N ASN A 69 -10.90 17.34 49.35
CA ASN A 69 -11.20 16.54 50.55
C ASN A 69 -10.72 15.08 50.47
N ASN A 70 -9.57 14.83 49.82
CA ASN A 70 -8.97 13.49 49.67
C ASN A 70 -9.90 12.45 49.04
N THR A 71 -10.87 12.89 48.22
CA THR A 71 -11.79 12.01 47.48
C THR A 71 -11.26 11.71 46.07
N CYS A 72 -11.84 10.73 45.39
CA CYS A 72 -11.49 10.39 44.01
C CYS A 72 -12.69 9.82 43.25
N ASN A 73 -12.59 9.78 41.91
CA ASN A 73 -13.58 9.08 41.08
C ASN A 73 -13.22 7.60 41.02
N LEU A 74 -14.10 6.74 41.53
CA LEU A 74 -13.99 5.29 41.45
C LEU A 74 -15.02 4.75 40.46
N CYS A 75 -14.65 3.73 39.69
CA CYS A 75 -15.56 2.99 38.82
C CYS A 75 -15.43 1.50 39.08
N LYS A 76 -16.55 0.77 39.03
CA LYS A 76 -16.53 -0.70 39.06
C LYS A 76 -16.20 -1.23 37.67
N ASN A 77 -15.15 -2.04 37.54
CA ASN A 77 -14.73 -2.61 36.26
C ASN A 77 -15.28 -4.04 36.07
N PRO A 78 -16.28 -4.24 35.19
CA PRO A 78 -16.90 -5.55 35.00
C PRO A 78 -15.93 -6.60 34.42
N PHE A 79 -14.87 -6.18 33.73
CA PHE A 79 -13.86 -7.09 33.18
C PHE A 79 -12.77 -7.46 34.18
N MET A 80 -12.78 -6.86 35.38
CA MET A 80 -11.83 -7.12 36.47
C MET A 80 -12.58 -7.52 37.74
N GLN A 81 -13.53 -8.46 37.62
CA GLN A 81 -14.34 -8.97 38.74
C GLN A 81 -15.05 -7.86 39.55
N ASN A 82 -15.49 -6.78 38.88
CA ASN A 82 -16.10 -5.61 39.50
C ASN A 82 -15.21 -4.87 40.51
N LYS A 83 -13.87 -5.01 40.41
CA LYS A 83 -12.91 -4.25 41.23
C LYS A 83 -13.20 -2.75 41.12
N LYS A 84 -13.13 -2.05 42.26
CA LYS A 84 -13.18 -0.58 42.32
C LYS A 84 -11.82 -0.06 41.85
N GLN A 85 -11.84 0.75 40.79
CA GLN A 85 -10.63 1.32 40.22
C GLN A 85 -10.76 2.84 40.10
N LYS A 86 -9.69 3.55 40.44
CA LYS A 86 -9.64 5.00 40.36
C LYS A 86 -9.29 5.48 38.97
N LEU A 87 -9.72 6.69 38.66
CA LEU A 87 -9.46 7.38 37.40
C LEU A 87 -8.70 8.68 37.65
N PRO A 88 -7.82 9.09 36.72
CA PRO A 88 -7.27 10.44 36.72
C PRO A 88 -8.38 11.49 36.68
N VAL A 89 -8.15 12.66 37.30
CA VAL A 89 -9.12 13.78 37.32
C VAL A 89 -9.46 14.29 35.92
N SER A 90 -8.53 14.09 34.97
CA SER A 90 -8.68 14.43 33.56
C SER A 90 -9.63 13.50 32.81
N VAL A 91 -9.91 12.31 33.33
CA VAL A 91 -10.75 11.31 32.66
C VAL A 91 -12.23 11.54 32.96
N VAL A 92 -13.01 11.66 31.89
CA VAL A 92 -14.47 11.77 31.95
C VAL A 92 -15.13 10.77 31.00
N TYR A 93 -16.39 10.44 31.30
CA TYR A 93 -17.20 9.51 30.51
C TYR A 93 -16.52 8.14 30.28
N TRP A 94 -15.82 7.64 31.30
CA TRP A 94 -15.24 6.30 31.26
C TRP A 94 -16.33 5.23 31.15
N ARG A 95 -16.15 4.30 30.22
CA ARG A 95 -17.08 3.21 29.93
C ARG A 95 -16.31 1.91 29.75
N ALA A 96 -16.81 0.85 30.36
CA ALA A 96 -16.37 -0.52 30.13
C ALA A 96 -17.41 -1.21 29.24
N THR A 97 -17.11 -1.36 27.95
CA THR A 97 -18.00 -1.98 26.96
C THR A 97 -17.20 -2.88 26.04
N GLN A 98 -17.63 -4.13 25.90
CA GLN A 98 -16.98 -5.10 25.02
C GLN A 98 -17.58 -5.03 23.62
N LYS A 99 -16.76 -4.73 22.61
CA LYS A 99 -17.13 -4.82 21.19
C LYS A 99 -16.00 -5.48 20.41
N CYS A 100 -16.13 -6.78 20.18
CA CYS A 100 -15.16 -7.54 19.38
C CYS A 100 -15.65 -7.75 17.94
N SER A 101 -14.71 -7.74 17.00
CA SER A 101 -14.91 -8.21 15.63
C SER A 101 -15.40 -9.67 15.66
N ARG A 102 -16.47 -9.96 14.90
CA ARG A 102 -17.00 -11.33 14.75
C ARG A 102 -16.32 -12.13 13.62
N SER A 103 -15.62 -11.42 12.75
CA SER A 103 -14.89 -11.93 11.60
C SER A 103 -13.63 -11.09 11.40
N VAL A 104 -12.65 -11.67 10.71
CA VAL A 104 -11.48 -10.91 10.27
C VAL A 104 -11.92 -9.93 9.16
N SER A 105 -11.54 -8.67 9.31
CA SER A 105 -11.66 -7.67 8.25
C SER A 105 -10.55 -7.92 7.24
N SER A 106 -10.87 -7.92 5.95
CA SER A 106 -9.89 -8.14 4.87
C SER A 106 -10.11 -7.15 3.73
N SER A 107 -9.04 -6.56 3.19
CA SER A 107 -9.10 -5.55 2.13
C SER A 107 -7.88 -5.62 1.22
N VAL A 108 -8.08 -5.33 -0.07
CA VAL A 108 -7.01 -5.20 -1.08
C VAL A 108 -6.72 -3.72 -1.30
N TYR A 109 -5.44 -3.37 -1.36
CA TYR A 109 -4.95 -2.06 -1.77
C TYR A 109 -4.02 -2.22 -2.96
N GLU A 110 -4.36 -1.57 -4.07
CA GLU A 110 -3.58 -1.64 -5.30
C GLU A 110 -2.31 -0.78 -5.26
N SER A 111 -2.21 0.13 -4.28
CA SER A 111 -1.10 1.06 -4.13
C SER A 111 -0.68 1.25 -2.67
N SER A 112 0.58 1.67 -2.47
CA SER A 112 1.06 2.07 -1.14
C SER A 112 0.31 3.31 -0.62
N GLU A 113 -0.15 4.17 -1.53
CA GLU A 113 -0.81 5.43 -1.21
C GLU A 113 -2.20 5.18 -0.61
N SER A 114 -2.99 4.28 -1.20
CA SER A 114 -4.30 3.93 -0.66
C SER A 114 -4.19 3.15 0.64
N LEU A 115 -3.21 2.25 0.75
CA LEU A 115 -2.91 1.54 1.99
C LEU A 115 -2.55 2.52 3.12
N VAL A 116 -1.59 3.42 2.91
CA VAL A 116 -1.17 4.40 3.93
C VAL A 116 -2.30 5.36 4.27
N SER A 117 -3.08 5.80 3.27
CA SER A 117 -4.24 6.66 3.52
C SER A 117 -5.32 5.95 4.35
N SER A 118 -5.42 4.62 4.28
CA SER A 118 -6.36 3.87 5.11
C SER A 118 -6.00 3.87 6.59
N SER A 119 -4.72 4.13 6.95
CA SER A 119 -4.28 4.13 8.35
C SER A 119 -4.98 5.18 9.22
N THR A 120 -5.47 6.28 8.61
CA THR A 120 -6.20 7.32 9.35
C THR A 120 -7.58 6.89 9.81
N SER A 121 -8.06 5.69 9.46
CA SER A 121 -9.36 5.17 9.92
C SER A 121 -9.43 4.98 11.44
N SER A 122 -8.28 4.92 12.14
CA SER A 122 -8.21 4.90 13.61
C SER A 122 -8.41 6.28 14.24
N VAL A 123 -8.41 7.36 13.44
CA VAL A 123 -8.69 8.73 13.89
C VAL A 123 -10.17 9.04 13.68
N GLU A 124 -10.94 9.11 14.76
CA GLU A 124 -12.41 9.22 14.72
C GLU A 124 -12.94 10.62 14.39
N ASN A 125 -12.09 11.64 14.39
CA ASN A 125 -12.47 13.02 14.12
C ASN A 125 -11.65 13.63 12.97
N ASN A 126 -12.13 14.76 12.46
CA ASN A 126 -11.35 15.53 11.49
C ASN A 126 -10.18 16.24 12.18
N TRP A 127 -9.03 15.58 12.21
CA TRP A 127 -7.80 16.09 12.81
C TRP A 127 -7.30 17.40 12.18
N LYS A 128 -7.70 17.72 10.93
CA LYS A 128 -7.27 18.94 10.22
C LYS A 128 -7.91 20.22 10.77
N VAL A 129 -8.97 20.08 11.58
CA VAL A 129 -9.71 21.22 12.12
C VAL A 129 -8.78 22.10 12.96
N GLY A 130 -8.74 23.40 12.63
CA GLY A 130 -7.92 24.38 13.32
C GLY A 130 -6.47 24.48 12.84
N LEU A 131 -6.03 23.75 11.81
CA LEU A 131 -4.65 23.85 11.28
C LEU A 131 -4.50 24.72 10.01
N ASP A 132 -5.60 25.21 9.45
CA ASP A 132 -5.61 26.00 8.20
C ASP A 132 -4.85 25.32 7.03
N ILE A 133 -5.00 23.99 6.92
CA ILE A 133 -4.38 23.17 5.86
C ILE A 133 -5.29 23.09 4.61
N GLY A 134 -6.51 23.64 4.64
CA GLY A 134 -7.54 23.38 3.61
C GLY A 134 -7.35 24.06 2.25
N ASN A 135 -6.96 25.34 2.20
CA ASN A 135 -7.03 26.14 0.96
C ASN A 135 -6.02 25.76 -0.13
N PRO A 136 -4.72 25.52 0.16
CA PRO A 136 -3.74 25.12 -0.87
C PRO A 136 -3.86 23.63 -1.23
N VAL A 137 -4.23 22.80 -0.25
CA VAL A 137 -4.27 21.33 -0.38
C VAL A 137 -5.41 20.87 -1.27
N ASN A 138 -6.54 21.56 -1.31
CA ASN A 138 -7.68 21.13 -2.14
C ASN A 138 -7.40 21.15 -3.66
N LYS A 139 -6.37 21.88 -4.11
CA LYS A 139 -5.95 21.91 -5.52
C LYS A 139 -4.90 20.86 -5.87
N MET A 140 -4.27 20.22 -4.88
CA MET A 140 -3.19 19.27 -5.07
C MET A 140 -3.52 17.92 -4.41
N SER A 141 -3.25 16.82 -5.09
CA SER A 141 -3.47 15.48 -4.55
C SER A 141 -2.40 15.12 -3.51
N LEU A 142 -2.55 15.62 -2.28
CA LEU A 142 -1.56 15.48 -1.20
C LEU A 142 -1.98 14.42 -0.16
N MET A 143 -0.98 13.68 0.32
CA MET A 143 -1.07 12.81 1.48
C MET A 143 -0.40 13.51 2.66
N LEU A 144 -1.14 13.71 3.74
CA LEU A 144 -0.67 14.49 4.91
C LEU A 144 -0.40 13.63 6.15
N ALA A 145 -1.07 12.48 6.24
CA ALA A 145 -1.04 11.61 7.41
C ALA A 145 -0.40 10.27 7.06
N GLY A 146 0.35 9.71 8.00
CA GLY A 146 1.01 8.41 7.86
C GLY A 146 2.13 8.34 6.82
N THR A 147 2.48 9.44 6.16
CA THR A 147 3.51 9.50 5.13
C THR A 147 4.92 9.15 5.61
N ASN A 148 5.18 9.22 6.91
CA ASN A 148 6.44 8.86 7.56
C ASN A 148 6.22 7.71 8.57
N SER A 149 5.15 6.94 8.42
CA SER A 149 4.88 5.77 9.27
C SER A 149 5.70 4.55 8.85
N LYS A 150 5.84 3.58 9.75
CA LYS A 150 6.42 2.26 9.45
C LYS A 150 5.69 1.56 8.28
N LEU A 151 4.37 1.73 8.20
CA LEU A 151 3.55 1.21 7.10
C LEU A 151 3.91 1.86 5.76
N ALA A 152 4.16 3.17 5.74
CA ALA A 152 4.61 3.88 4.55
C ALA A 152 6.00 3.44 4.13
N GLU A 153 6.96 3.39 5.06
CA GLU A 153 8.32 2.90 4.79
C GLU A 153 8.28 1.47 4.18
N TYR A 154 7.58 0.55 4.84
CA TYR A 154 7.42 -0.83 4.38
C TYR A 154 6.81 -0.92 2.98
N SER A 155 5.64 -0.30 2.78
CA SER A 155 4.87 -0.47 1.53
C SER A 155 5.49 0.30 0.36
N MET A 156 5.95 1.53 0.58
CA MET A 156 6.49 2.37 -0.48
C MET A 156 7.86 1.86 -0.97
N ALA A 157 8.70 1.33 -0.08
CA ALA A 157 9.96 0.70 -0.49
C ALA A 157 9.76 -0.53 -1.39
N LYS A 158 8.69 -1.32 -1.17
CA LYS A 158 8.34 -2.47 -2.02
C LYS A 158 7.92 -2.02 -3.41
N THR A 159 7.06 -1.00 -3.49
CA THR A 159 6.60 -0.52 -4.80
C THR A 159 7.75 0.04 -5.62
N LYS A 160 8.82 0.61 -5.05
CA LYS A 160 10.01 0.99 -5.84
C LYS A 160 10.65 -0.18 -6.60
N LYS A 161 10.66 -1.38 -6.00
CA LYS A 161 11.35 -2.56 -6.53
C LYS A 161 10.53 -3.34 -7.54
N ASP A 162 9.21 -3.35 -7.41
CA ASP A 162 8.33 -4.11 -8.29
C ASP A 162 6.88 -3.61 -8.27
N LYS A 163 6.00 -4.27 -9.01
CA LYS A 163 4.56 -4.06 -8.92
C LYS A 163 3.97 -4.88 -7.76
N PHE A 164 3.63 -4.19 -6.68
CA PHE A 164 3.04 -4.76 -5.49
C PHE A 164 1.59 -4.31 -5.28
N SER A 165 0.76 -5.23 -4.79
CA SER A 165 -0.50 -4.92 -4.12
C SER A 165 -0.41 -5.40 -2.67
N PHE A 166 -1.28 -4.90 -1.81
CA PHE A 166 -1.26 -5.18 -0.38
C PHE A 166 -2.60 -5.74 0.09
N ILE A 167 -2.56 -6.80 0.89
CA ILE A 167 -3.73 -7.35 1.58
C ILE A 167 -3.64 -6.95 3.05
N LYS A 168 -4.61 -6.17 3.54
CA LYS A 168 -4.70 -5.82 4.96
C LYS A 168 -5.73 -6.72 5.63
N GLN A 169 -5.34 -7.34 6.73
CA GLN A 169 -6.21 -8.16 7.56
C GLN A 169 -6.18 -7.66 9.00
N SER A 170 -7.35 -7.57 9.62
CA SER A 170 -7.47 -6.98 10.96
C SER A 170 -8.53 -7.66 11.79
N ALA A 171 -8.23 -7.85 13.07
CA ALA A 171 -9.17 -8.27 14.10
C ALA A 171 -8.99 -7.37 15.33
N SER A 172 -10.09 -6.90 15.92
CA SER A 172 -10.05 -5.96 17.05
C SER A 172 -11.08 -6.29 18.10
N CYS A 173 -10.81 -5.97 19.36
CA CYS A 173 -11.81 -5.92 20.41
C CYS A 173 -11.63 -4.70 21.31
N GLU A 174 -12.67 -3.85 21.36
CA GLU A 174 -12.79 -2.73 22.28
C GLU A 174 -13.28 -3.23 23.64
N TYR A 175 -12.69 -2.73 24.73
CA TYR A 175 -13.11 -2.99 26.11
C TYR A 175 -13.41 -1.71 26.88
N TYR A 176 -12.68 -0.64 26.62
CA TYR A 176 -12.81 0.62 27.37
C TYR A 176 -12.92 1.82 26.43
N SER A 177 -13.61 2.86 26.87
CA SER A 177 -13.56 4.16 26.20
C SER A 177 -13.67 5.29 27.20
N TYR A 178 -13.02 6.41 26.93
CA TYR A 178 -13.16 7.64 27.73
C TYR A 178 -12.72 8.88 26.94
N ARG A 179 -12.96 10.05 27.51
CA ARG A 179 -12.53 11.35 26.98
C ARG A 179 -11.76 12.14 28.04
N ILE A 180 -10.96 13.09 27.58
CA ILE A 180 -10.31 14.08 28.44
C ILE A 180 -11.25 15.24 28.70
N ALA A 181 -11.30 15.71 29.94
CA ALA A 181 -12.04 16.90 30.33
C ALA A 181 -11.53 18.14 29.58
N SER A 182 -12.43 19.05 29.22
CA SER A 182 -12.05 20.26 28.47
C SER A 182 -11.07 21.18 29.21
N ARG A 183 -10.99 21.08 30.54
CA ARG A 183 -10.10 21.87 31.40
C ARG A 183 -9.21 20.95 32.23
N SER A 184 -8.39 20.16 31.55
CA SER A 184 -7.39 19.32 32.20
C SER A 184 -6.08 20.08 32.45
N PRO A 185 -5.37 19.79 33.55
CA PRO A 185 -4.05 20.36 33.80
C PRO A 185 -3.05 19.91 32.72
N LEU A 186 -2.22 20.83 32.27
CA LEU A 186 -1.11 20.53 31.35
C LEU A 186 0.03 19.86 32.11
N HIS A 187 0.73 18.97 31.44
CA HIS A 187 1.94 18.37 31.98
C HIS A 187 3.02 19.44 32.24
N ARG A 188 3.77 19.30 33.34
CA ARG A 188 4.74 20.32 33.79
C ARG A 188 5.77 20.67 32.72
N GLU A 189 6.27 19.65 32.02
CA GLU A 189 7.26 19.86 30.95
C GLU A 189 6.69 20.69 29.79
N LEU A 190 5.46 20.42 29.36
CA LEU A 190 4.84 21.20 28.29
C LEU A 190 4.66 22.66 28.70
N ASN A 191 4.23 22.90 29.95
CA ASN A 191 4.12 24.26 30.48
C ASN A 191 5.45 25.01 30.47
N HIS A 192 6.54 24.33 30.86
CA HIS A 192 7.89 24.90 30.79
C HIS A 192 8.27 25.27 29.36
N GLU A 193 8.01 24.37 28.41
CA GLU A 193 8.33 24.57 26.99
C GLU A 193 7.50 25.69 26.36
N PHE A 194 6.20 25.78 26.68
CA PHE A 194 5.34 26.90 26.26
C PHE A 194 5.80 28.24 26.83
N THR A 195 6.36 28.25 28.04
CA THR A 195 6.89 29.47 28.66
C THR A 195 8.12 29.96 27.89
N ASN A 196 9.04 29.05 27.57
CA ASN A 196 10.32 29.36 26.90
C ASN A 196 10.22 29.48 25.37
N LEU A 197 9.11 29.03 24.77
CA LEU A 197 8.90 29.13 23.33
C LEU A 197 8.95 30.61 22.90
N PRO A 198 9.65 30.99 21.82
CA PRO A 198 9.68 32.37 21.34
C PRO A 198 8.29 32.95 21.03
N GLU A 199 8.17 34.27 20.90
CA GLU A 199 6.88 34.91 20.59
C GLU A 199 6.51 34.85 19.09
N THR A 200 7.49 34.68 18.21
CA THR A 200 7.35 34.64 16.75
C THR A 200 7.88 33.32 16.19
N TYR A 201 7.25 32.81 15.13
CA TYR A 201 7.76 31.70 14.33
C TYR A 201 8.36 32.25 13.02
N ASP A 202 9.70 32.30 12.96
CA ASP A 202 10.48 32.85 11.85
C ASP A 202 11.80 32.07 11.65
N ASN A 203 12.65 32.49 10.72
CA ASN A 203 13.88 31.77 10.38
C ASN A 203 14.86 31.59 11.56
N GLN A 204 14.84 32.47 12.55
CA GLN A 204 15.72 32.40 13.71
C GLN A 204 15.13 31.48 14.79
N THR A 205 13.81 31.52 14.98
CA THR A 205 13.10 30.81 16.06
C THR A 205 12.50 29.47 15.65
N LYS A 206 12.48 29.15 14.34
CA LYS A 206 11.81 27.95 13.80
C LYS A 206 12.17 26.66 14.52
N GLU A 207 13.43 26.53 14.91
CA GLU A 207 13.94 25.29 15.50
C GLU A 207 13.35 25.01 16.88
N SER A 208 13.06 26.06 17.67
CA SER A 208 12.37 25.91 18.95
C SER A 208 10.95 25.37 18.78
N TYR A 209 10.24 25.83 17.75
CA TYR A 209 8.89 25.34 17.43
C TYR A 209 8.91 23.92 16.87
N LEU A 210 9.83 23.62 15.95
CA LEU A 210 9.95 22.29 15.38
C LEU A 210 10.35 21.26 16.45
N SER A 211 11.28 21.61 17.33
CA SER A 211 11.67 20.76 18.47
C SER A 211 10.49 20.47 19.40
N LEU A 212 9.66 21.47 19.70
CA LEU A 212 8.43 21.28 20.47
C LEU A 212 7.47 20.29 19.78
N VAL A 213 7.25 20.43 18.47
CA VAL A 213 6.38 19.55 17.68
C VAL A 213 6.97 18.14 17.55
N GLU A 214 8.28 18.00 17.46
CA GLU A 214 8.96 16.70 17.43
C GLU A 214 8.89 15.99 18.78
N LYS A 215 8.96 16.75 19.88
CA LYS A 215 8.88 16.24 21.25
C LYS A 215 7.47 15.87 21.66
N PHE A 216 6.50 16.77 21.51
CA PHE A 216 5.11 16.60 21.99
C PHE A 216 4.11 16.26 20.90
N GLY A 217 4.53 16.28 19.64
CA GLY A 217 3.70 15.91 18.50
C GLY A 217 2.94 17.07 17.89
N THR A 218 2.35 16.78 16.74
CA THR A 218 1.45 17.69 16.02
C THR A 218 0.10 17.87 16.73
N HIS A 219 -0.34 16.82 17.41
CA HIS A 219 -1.63 16.68 18.05
C HIS A 219 -1.45 16.02 19.41
N TYR A 220 -2.55 15.94 20.15
CA TYR A 220 -2.66 15.09 21.32
C TYR A 220 -3.99 14.36 21.34
N ILE A 221 -4.01 13.22 22.02
CA ILE A 221 -5.17 12.35 22.10
C ILE A 221 -6.17 12.90 23.12
N VAL A 222 -7.43 13.13 22.71
CA VAL A 222 -8.50 13.69 23.57
C VAL A 222 -9.64 12.72 23.86
N GLN A 223 -9.70 11.62 23.13
CA GLN A 223 -10.65 10.54 23.33
C GLN A 223 -9.99 9.26 22.86
N VAL A 224 -10.26 8.17 23.58
CA VAL A 224 -9.76 6.84 23.24
C VAL A 224 -10.86 5.80 23.31
N LYS A 225 -10.74 4.82 22.43
CA LYS A 225 -11.27 3.47 22.62
C LYS A 225 -10.07 2.55 22.76
N MET A 226 -10.08 1.73 23.79
CA MET A 226 -8.97 0.90 24.18
C MET A 226 -9.37 -0.56 24.20
N GLY A 227 -8.42 -1.41 23.88
CA GLY A 227 -8.58 -2.85 23.84
C GLY A 227 -7.42 -3.48 23.10
N GLY A 228 -7.72 -4.42 22.20
CA GLY A 228 -6.72 -5.19 21.47
C GLY A 228 -6.97 -5.12 19.97
N THR A 229 -5.93 -4.98 19.16
CA THR A 229 -6.01 -5.12 17.71
C THR A 229 -4.80 -5.87 17.17
N VAL A 230 -5.06 -6.81 16.26
CA VAL A 230 -4.04 -7.43 15.42
C VAL A 230 -4.28 -6.98 13.99
N GLN A 231 -3.26 -6.39 13.37
CA GLN A 231 -3.28 -5.95 11.98
C GLN A 231 -2.10 -6.58 11.23
N SER A 232 -2.36 -7.25 10.12
CA SER A 232 -1.33 -7.82 9.25
C SER A 232 -1.49 -7.31 7.83
N VAL A 233 -0.41 -6.80 7.25
CA VAL A 233 -0.35 -6.32 5.87
C VAL A 233 0.58 -7.21 5.08
N THR A 234 0.02 -7.95 4.12
CA THR A 234 0.75 -8.84 3.23
C THR A 234 1.09 -8.12 1.94
N SER A 235 2.35 -8.10 1.55
CA SER A 235 2.75 -7.59 0.24
C SER A 235 2.77 -8.71 -0.80
N VAL A 236 2.14 -8.47 -1.95
CA VAL A 236 1.98 -9.47 -3.01
C VAL A 236 2.56 -8.91 -4.30
N LYS A 237 3.54 -9.61 -4.88
CA LYS A 237 4.04 -9.34 -6.22
C LYS A 237 2.94 -9.66 -7.24
N GLN A 238 2.28 -8.62 -7.73
CA GLN A 238 1.02 -8.75 -8.47
C GLN A 238 1.18 -9.56 -9.76
N CYS A 239 2.26 -9.32 -10.52
CA CYS A 239 2.50 -10.04 -11.76
C CYS A 239 3.00 -11.47 -11.55
N MET A 240 3.76 -11.73 -10.47
CA MET A 240 4.15 -13.09 -10.10
C MET A 240 2.92 -13.94 -9.75
N ALA A 241 2.01 -13.42 -8.92
CA ALA A 241 0.76 -14.10 -8.61
C ALA A 241 -0.11 -14.32 -9.87
N THR A 242 -0.16 -13.33 -10.77
CA THR A 242 -0.89 -13.45 -12.04
C THR A 242 -0.33 -14.55 -12.93
N LEU A 243 1.00 -14.73 -12.98
CA LEU A 243 1.66 -15.82 -13.71
C LEU A 243 1.40 -17.20 -13.11
N GLN A 244 1.01 -17.26 -11.83
CA GLN A 244 0.52 -18.47 -11.17
C GLN A 244 -1.00 -18.63 -11.34
N ASP A 245 -1.64 -17.76 -12.11
CA ASP A 245 -3.08 -17.66 -12.27
C ASP A 245 -3.85 -17.37 -10.96
N ILE A 246 -3.22 -16.71 -9.99
CA ILE A 246 -3.85 -16.33 -8.71
C ILE A 246 -4.17 -14.83 -8.75
N SER A 247 -5.44 -14.47 -8.51
CA SER A 247 -5.88 -13.07 -8.44
C SER A 247 -5.62 -12.47 -7.06
N MET A 248 -5.59 -11.13 -6.95
CA MET A 248 -5.43 -10.47 -5.64
C MET A 248 -6.63 -10.74 -4.72
N ASP A 249 -7.84 -10.86 -5.28
CA ASP A 249 -9.02 -11.27 -4.52
C ASP A 249 -8.94 -12.72 -4.03
N GLU A 250 -8.37 -13.63 -4.82
CA GLU A 250 -8.14 -15.01 -4.38
C GLU A 250 -7.14 -15.06 -3.22
N VAL A 251 -6.04 -14.30 -3.30
CA VAL A 251 -5.10 -14.16 -2.17
C VAL A 251 -5.80 -13.56 -0.95
N LYS A 252 -6.57 -12.47 -1.12
CA LYS A 252 -7.36 -11.83 -0.05
C LYS A 252 -8.27 -12.82 0.66
N THR A 253 -9.06 -13.57 -0.11
CA THR A 253 -10.05 -14.52 0.39
C THR A 253 -9.39 -15.66 1.13
N CYS A 254 -8.36 -16.28 0.55
CA CYS A 254 -7.74 -17.44 1.18
C CYS A 254 -6.89 -17.10 2.40
N LEU A 255 -6.21 -15.95 2.39
CA LEU A 255 -5.61 -15.43 3.63
C LEU A 255 -6.69 -15.14 4.69
N ASN A 256 -7.88 -14.67 4.31
CA ASN A 256 -8.96 -14.39 5.25
C ASN A 256 -9.52 -15.67 5.88
N VAL A 257 -9.65 -16.74 5.08
CA VAL A 257 -10.02 -18.08 5.57
C VAL A 257 -9.00 -18.59 6.59
N GLU A 258 -7.71 -18.55 6.26
CA GLU A 258 -6.62 -19.00 7.15
C GLU A 258 -6.54 -18.16 8.44
N ALA A 259 -6.71 -16.84 8.33
CA ALA A 259 -6.74 -15.94 9.47
C ALA A 259 -7.94 -16.18 10.39
N SER A 260 -9.12 -16.40 9.81
CA SER A 260 -10.34 -16.64 10.57
C SER A 260 -10.28 -17.97 11.32
N ALA A 261 -9.70 -19.01 10.70
CA ALA A 261 -9.43 -20.27 11.36
C ALA A 261 -8.46 -20.10 12.56
N SER A 262 -7.34 -19.39 12.35
CA SER A 262 -6.36 -19.10 13.41
C SER A 262 -6.95 -18.26 14.55
N ALA A 263 -7.86 -17.34 14.26
CA ALA A 263 -8.49 -16.50 15.28
C ALA A 263 -9.76 -17.14 15.91
N LYS A 264 -10.14 -18.38 15.55
CA LYS A 264 -11.44 -19.00 15.94
C LYS A 264 -12.65 -18.12 15.62
N MET A 265 -12.57 -17.33 14.55
CA MET A 265 -13.64 -16.43 14.11
C MET A 265 -14.52 -17.09 13.07
N ARG A 266 -15.70 -16.50 12.82
CA ARG A 266 -16.61 -16.98 11.78
C ARG A 266 -15.89 -16.97 10.42
N ILE A 267 -15.82 -18.13 9.79
CA ILE A 267 -15.32 -18.29 8.42
C ILE A 267 -16.44 -17.89 7.45
N SER A 268 -16.07 -17.14 6.43
CA SER A 268 -16.88 -16.88 5.27
C SER A 268 -17.13 -18.19 4.51
N VAL A 269 -18.34 -18.74 4.54
CA VAL A 269 -18.93 -19.78 3.66
C VAL A 269 -18.06 -21.01 3.30
N ASP A 270 -18.59 -22.22 3.49
CA ASP A 270 -17.89 -23.49 3.14
C ASP A 270 -17.31 -23.52 1.70
N THR A 271 -17.93 -22.79 0.76
CA THR A 271 -17.47 -22.65 -0.62
C THR A 271 -16.10 -21.98 -0.74
N GLU A 272 -15.81 -20.92 0.04
CA GLU A 272 -14.53 -20.22 0.00
C GLU A 272 -13.41 -21.12 0.54
N TYR A 273 -13.68 -21.87 1.61
CA TYR A 273 -12.73 -22.85 2.14
C TYR A 273 -12.38 -23.92 1.11
N GLN A 274 -13.38 -24.50 0.43
CA GLN A 274 -13.15 -25.49 -0.62
C GLN A 274 -12.38 -24.91 -1.81
N HIS A 275 -12.72 -23.69 -2.23
CA HIS A 275 -11.98 -22.97 -3.28
C HIS A 275 -10.50 -22.82 -2.90
N CYS A 276 -10.23 -22.34 -1.69
CA CYS A 276 -8.86 -22.13 -1.20
C CYS A 276 -8.07 -23.43 -1.09
N LYS A 277 -8.71 -24.52 -0.64
CA LYS A 277 -8.09 -25.85 -0.62
C LYS A 277 -7.71 -26.31 -2.03
N GLN A 278 -8.62 -26.20 -3.00
CA GLN A 278 -8.34 -26.58 -4.38
C GLN A 278 -7.22 -25.75 -5.00
N THR A 279 -7.22 -24.44 -4.77
CA THR A 279 -6.18 -23.53 -5.26
C THR A 279 -4.82 -23.84 -4.63
N LYS A 280 -4.79 -24.11 -3.32
CA LYS A 280 -3.59 -24.54 -2.60
C LYS A 280 -2.97 -25.79 -3.23
N ASP A 281 -3.80 -26.79 -3.50
CA ASP A 281 -3.37 -28.08 -4.03
C ASP A 281 -2.90 -27.97 -5.50
N LYS A 282 -3.58 -27.14 -6.31
CA LYS A 282 -3.29 -26.98 -7.74
C LYS A 282 -2.18 -25.98 -8.06
N LYS A 283 -2.09 -24.86 -7.32
CA LYS A 283 -1.27 -23.68 -7.70
C LYS A 283 -0.13 -23.37 -6.73
N LEU A 284 -0.18 -23.87 -5.49
CA LEU A 284 0.79 -23.55 -4.43
C LEU A 284 1.56 -24.78 -3.91
N SER A 285 1.58 -25.88 -4.65
CA SER A 285 2.29 -27.11 -4.26
C SER A 285 1.96 -27.56 -2.83
N THR A 286 0.68 -27.43 -2.44
CA THR A 286 0.13 -27.74 -1.10
C THR A 286 0.55 -26.83 0.06
N HIS A 287 1.41 -25.84 -0.17
CA HIS A 287 1.73 -24.81 0.83
C HIS A 287 0.54 -23.87 1.07
N SER A 288 0.29 -23.51 2.33
CA SER A 288 -0.74 -22.52 2.68
C SER A 288 -0.52 -21.17 1.98
N PHE A 289 -1.57 -20.36 1.90
CA PHE A 289 -1.46 -19.00 1.38
C PHE A 289 -0.60 -18.13 2.29
N ALA A 290 -0.71 -18.28 3.61
CA ALA A 290 0.12 -17.56 4.58
C ALA A 290 1.61 -17.82 4.38
N ASN A 291 1.99 -19.06 4.04
CA ASN A 291 3.38 -19.42 3.75
C ASN A 291 3.82 -18.94 2.36
N SER A 292 2.99 -19.17 1.34
CA SER A 292 3.27 -18.75 -0.04
C SER A 292 3.35 -17.22 -0.19
N PHE A 293 2.63 -16.49 0.65
CA PHE A 293 2.60 -15.03 0.72
C PHE A 293 3.05 -14.56 2.13
N GLY A 294 4.26 -14.93 2.52
CA GLY A 294 4.81 -14.67 3.86
C GLY A 294 5.42 -13.27 4.08
N ASP A 295 5.57 -12.44 3.04
CA ASP A 295 6.12 -11.08 3.18
C ASP A 295 5.09 -10.14 3.82
N ARG A 296 5.16 -10.01 5.15
CA ARG A 296 4.15 -9.38 5.98
C ARG A 296 4.72 -8.38 6.97
N LEU A 297 3.97 -7.30 7.19
CA LEU A 297 4.11 -6.40 8.33
C LEU A 297 2.94 -6.65 9.29
N THR A 298 3.24 -7.15 10.50
CA THR A 298 2.22 -7.38 11.54
C THR A 298 2.44 -6.42 12.71
N GLU A 299 1.35 -5.79 13.16
CA GLU A 299 1.29 -4.92 14.32
C GLU A 299 0.22 -5.44 15.28
N ILE A 300 0.60 -5.60 16.54
CA ILE A 300 -0.26 -6.06 17.63
C ILE A 300 -0.31 -4.93 18.66
N THR A 301 -1.51 -4.46 18.95
CA THR A 301 -1.78 -3.36 19.89
C THR A 301 -2.62 -3.90 21.04
N GLY A 302 -2.18 -3.67 22.28
CA GLY A 302 -2.83 -4.21 23.48
C GLY A 302 -2.65 -5.71 23.66
N GLY A 303 -2.93 -6.19 24.87
CA GLY A 303 -2.72 -7.57 25.31
C GLY A 303 -1.25 -7.93 25.51
N HIS A 304 -1.00 -9.17 25.87
CA HIS A 304 0.32 -9.76 25.98
C HIS A 304 0.40 -11.00 25.08
N THR A 305 1.48 -11.10 24.31
CA THR A 305 1.77 -12.24 23.45
C THR A 305 3.27 -12.34 23.21
N GLN A 306 3.78 -13.56 23.05
CA GLN A 306 5.12 -13.84 22.53
C GLN A 306 5.08 -14.17 21.04
N ASP A 307 3.89 -14.47 20.50
CA ASP A 307 3.66 -14.71 19.08
C ASP A 307 3.53 -13.39 18.33
N THR A 308 4.35 -13.23 17.29
CA THR A 308 4.42 -12.04 16.43
C THR A 308 3.47 -12.11 15.22
N ALA A 309 2.79 -13.25 15.03
CA ALA A 309 1.96 -13.53 13.87
C ALA A 309 0.61 -14.14 14.27
N LEU A 310 -0.13 -13.54 15.22
CA LEU A 310 -1.38 -14.08 15.77
C LEU A 310 -2.46 -14.50 14.74
N LEU A 311 -2.51 -13.88 13.55
CA LEU A 311 -3.44 -14.27 12.48
C LEU A 311 -2.90 -15.37 11.55
N PHE A 312 -1.59 -15.64 11.58
CA PHE A 312 -0.88 -16.55 10.67
C PHE A 312 0.23 -17.31 11.40
N SER A 313 -0.04 -17.77 12.63
CA SER A 313 0.98 -18.39 13.47
C SER A 313 1.53 -19.65 12.79
N ALA A 314 2.81 -19.96 12.99
CA ALA A 314 3.48 -21.05 12.28
C ALA A 314 2.85 -22.44 12.52
N SER A 315 2.08 -22.59 13.60
CA SER A 315 1.30 -23.78 13.94
C SER A 315 -0.19 -23.68 13.60
N ASN A 316 -0.66 -22.53 13.09
CA ASN A 316 -2.08 -22.16 13.03
C ASN A 316 -2.82 -22.42 14.36
N ASP A 317 -2.10 -22.36 15.50
CA ASP A 317 -2.67 -22.68 16.81
C ASP A 317 -3.68 -21.60 17.20
N PRO A 318 -4.99 -21.91 17.25
CA PRO A 318 -5.99 -20.93 17.62
C PRO A 318 -6.00 -20.59 19.11
N GLY A 319 -5.21 -21.32 19.91
CA GLY A 319 -4.91 -20.99 21.30
C GLY A 319 -4.24 -19.62 21.42
N ALA A 320 -3.31 -19.28 20.53
CA ALA A 320 -2.52 -18.05 20.62
C ALA A 320 -3.39 -16.78 20.58
N TYR A 321 -4.31 -16.67 19.61
CA TYR A 321 -5.22 -15.52 19.53
C TYR A 321 -6.16 -15.44 20.74
N THR A 322 -6.69 -16.58 21.17
CA THR A 322 -7.63 -16.65 22.31
C THR A 322 -6.93 -16.23 23.62
N GLN A 323 -5.70 -16.71 23.83
CA GLN A 323 -4.87 -16.37 24.98
C GLN A 323 -4.48 -14.89 24.97
N TRP A 324 -4.07 -14.36 23.82
CA TRP A 324 -3.83 -12.92 23.68
C TRP A 324 -5.08 -12.12 24.03
N LEU A 325 -6.25 -12.47 23.46
CA LEU A 325 -7.51 -11.77 23.70
C LEU A 325 -7.91 -11.77 25.17
N SER A 326 -7.67 -12.86 25.92
CA SER A 326 -7.99 -12.91 27.35
C SER A 326 -7.17 -11.95 28.20
N THR A 327 -5.99 -11.52 27.73
CA THR A 327 -5.13 -10.55 28.45
C THR A 327 -5.46 -9.09 28.13
N VAL A 328 -6.24 -8.84 27.07
CA VAL A 328 -6.55 -7.49 26.60
C VAL A 328 -7.26 -6.62 27.65
N PRO A 329 -8.22 -7.11 28.46
CA PRO A 329 -8.84 -6.27 29.50
C PRO A 329 -7.85 -5.76 30.56
N GLU A 330 -6.84 -6.56 30.89
CA GLU A 330 -5.83 -6.22 31.89
C GLU A 330 -4.74 -5.31 31.31
N LYS A 331 -4.41 -5.48 30.03
CA LYS A 331 -3.38 -4.73 29.31
C LYS A 331 -3.93 -4.11 28.02
N PRO A 332 -4.96 -3.25 28.07
CA PRO A 332 -5.52 -2.67 26.88
C PRO A 332 -4.57 -1.60 26.33
N ASP A 333 -4.68 -1.33 25.04
CA ASP A 333 -4.02 -0.19 24.42
C ASP A 333 -4.98 0.55 23.46
N VAL A 334 -4.60 1.75 23.02
CA VAL A 334 -5.42 2.64 22.20
C VAL A 334 -5.54 2.07 20.79
N ILE A 335 -6.75 1.66 20.41
CA ILE A 335 -7.07 1.08 19.10
C ILE A 335 -7.81 2.07 18.18
N SER A 336 -8.45 3.09 18.76
CA SER A 336 -9.11 4.17 18.04
C SER A 336 -9.14 5.42 18.91
N PHE A 337 -9.02 6.61 18.31
CA PHE A 337 -8.81 7.83 19.08
C PHE A 337 -9.28 9.09 18.34
N SER A 338 -9.50 10.17 19.09
CA SER A 338 -9.68 11.51 18.53
C SER A 338 -8.51 12.41 18.90
N LEU A 339 -8.18 13.33 18.01
CA LEU A 339 -7.04 14.23 18.13
C LEU A 339 -7.46 15.70 18.21
N LYS A 340 -6.70 16.50 18.96
CA LYS A 340 -6.70 17.96 18.82
C LYS A 340 -5.29 18.46 18.53
N PRO A 341 -5.13 19.47 17.66
CA PRO A 341 -3.82 20.10 17.44
C PRO A 341 -3.19 20.64 18.72
N LEU A 342 -1.87 20.54 18.85
CA LEU A 342 -1.15 20.95 20.06
C LEU A 342 -1.36 22.44 20.41
N HIS A 343 -1.45 23.32 19.41
CA HIS A 343 -1.66 24.76 19.62
C HIS A 343 -2.96 25.10 20.38
N MET A 344 -3.96 24.21 20.36
CA MET A 344 -5.23 24.41 21.07
C MET A 344 -5.11 24.31 22.59
N LEU A 345 -3.95 23.89 23.12
CA LEU A 345 -3.66 23.91 24.55
C LEU A 345 -3.26 25.31 25.04
N LEU A 346 -2.91 26.23 24.14
CA LEU A 346 -2.67 27.63 24.47
C LEU A 346 -4.00 28.41 24.45
N PRO A 347 -4.17 29.42 25.32
CA PRO A 347 -5.29 30.35 25.20
C PRO A 347 -5.26 31.08 23.85
N VAL A 348 -6.42 31.28 23.22
CA VAL A 348 -6.53 31.95 21.90
C VAL A 348 -5.93 33.36 21.89
N LYS A 349 -5.95 34.07 23.04
CA LYS A 349 -5.35 35.39 23.19
C LYS A 349 -3.82 35.37 23.33
N ASN A 350 -3.20 34.20 23.49
CA ASN A 350 -1.76 34.06 23.61
C ASN A 350 -1.11 34.29 22.24
N PRO A 351 -0.11 35.19 22.10
CA PRO A 351 0.53 35.47 20.81
C PRO A 351 1.16 34.23 20.15
N LYS A 352 1.60 33.25 20.96
CA LYS A 352 2.21 32.00 20.49
C LYS A 352 1.20 31.01 19.87
N TYR A 353 -0.10 31.21 20.08
CA TYR A 353 -1.16 30.33 19.57
C TYR A 353 -1.10 30.19 18.05
N GLU A 354 -1.08 31.32 17.35
CA GLU A 354 -1.04 31.38 15.89
C GLU A 354 0.31 30.92 15.32
N GLN A 355 1.40 31.25 16.02
CA GLN A 355 2.74 30.82 15.63
C GLN A 355 2.89 29.30 15.69
N LEU A 356 2.42 28.67 16.78
CA LEU A 356 2.45 27.22 16.93
C LEU A 356 1.51 26.54 15.93
N ARG A 357 0.34 27.14 15.64
CA ARG A 357 -0.55 26.67 14.57
C ARG A 357 0.17 26.61 13.23
N ARG A 358 0.88 27.68 12.84
CA ARG A 358 1.67 27.75 11.60
C ARG A 358 2.83 26.75 11.61
N ALA A 359 3.56 26.62 12.72
CA ALA A 359 4.65 25.65 12.82
C ALA A 359 4.18 24.19 12.66
N ILE A 360 3.05 23.82 13.26
CA ILE A 360 2.46 22.48 13.08
C ILE A 360 2.04 22.26 11.62
N ARG A 361 1.39 23.25 11.01
CA ARG A 361 1.01 23.22 9.59
C ARG A 361 2.23 22.98 8.70
N ASP A 362 3.28 23.75 8.92
CA ASP A 362 4.51 23.71 8.13
C ASP A 362 5.28 22.39 8.35
N TYR A 363 5.29 21.86 9.58
CA TYR A 363 5.84 20.53 9.88
C TYR A 363 5.13 19.42 9.10
N ILE A 364 3.79 19.43 9.08
CA ILE A 364 2.98 18.43 8.38
C ILE A 364 3.20 18.53 6.87
N LEU A 365 3.17 19.75 6.30
CA LEU A 365 3.37 19.95 4.86
C LEU A 365 4.77 19.53 4.40
N GLN A 366 5.80 19.78 5.20
CA GLN A 366 7.16 19.33 4.88
C GLN A 366 7.33 17.80 4.90
N LYS A 367 6.47 17.09 5.63
CA LYS A 367 6.43 15.61 5.65
C LYS A 367 5.36 15.02 4.73
N ALA A 368 4.57 15.86 4.08
CA ALA A 368 3.52 15.42 3.17
C ALA A 368 4.12 14.88 1.87
N LEU A 369 3.36 14.01 1.22
CA LEU A 369 3.69 13.48 -0.10
C LEU A 369 2.70 13.98 -1.13
N TRP A 370 3.22 14.36 -2.29
CA TRP A 370 2.43 14.66 -3.46
C TRP A 370 2.22 13.39 -4.27
N ARG A 371 0.96 13.00 -4.47
CA ARG A 371 0.57 11.93 -5.39
C ARG A 371 0.83 12.39 -6.83
N LYS A 372 2.00 12.05 -7.33
CA LYS A 372 2.46 12.31 -8.68
C LYS A 372 3.06 11.01 -9.19
N CYS A 373 2.65 10.58 -10.37
CA CYS A 373 3.15 9.33 -10.94
C CYS A 373 4.63 9.51 -11.35
N SER A 374 5.45 8.50 -11.07
CA SER A 374 6.86 8.47 -11.51
C SER A 374 7.01 8.37 -13.02
N SER A 375 6.05 7.73 -13.68
CA SER A 375 5.90 7.72 -15.13
C SER A 375 4.41 7.69 -15.49
N PRO A 376 4.02 8.17 -16.69
CA PRO A 376 2.71 7.85 -17.23
C PRO A 376 2.56 6.33 -17.40
N CYS A 377 1.32 5.86 -17.57
CA CYS A 377 1.06 4.48 -17.96
C CYS A 377 1.74 4.21 -19.30
N LYS A 378 2.80 3.39 -19.29
CA LYS A 378 3.48 2.94 -20.53
C LYS A 378 2.56 2.06 -21.37
N VAL A 379 1.74 1.26 -20.69
CA VAL A 379 0.73 0.36 -21.27
C VAL A 379 -0.54 0.53 -20.43
N GLY A 380 -1.69 0.65 -21.10
CA GLY A 380 -2.98 0.88 -20.45
C GLY A 380 -3.28 2.34 -20.11
N ILE A 381 -4.38 2.55 -19.39
CA ILE A 381 -4.88 3.86 -18.98
C ILE A 381 -5.18 3.87 -17.47
N ALA A 382 -5.04 5.02 -16.83
CA ALA A 382 -5.51 5.19 -15.45
C ALA A 382 -7.03 5.35 -15.47
N THR A 383 -7.75 4.41 -14.85
CA THR A 383 -9.23 4.39 -14.85
C THR A 383 -9.82 4.98 -13.58
N ASN A 384 -9.07 5.00 -12.49
CA ASN A 384 -9.51 5.51 -11.19
C ASN A 384 -8.92 6.92 -10.93
N PRO A 385 -9.74 8.00 -10.92
CA PRO A 385 -9.25 9.35 -10.63
C PRO A 385 -8.61 9.50 -9.24
N LYS A 386 -8.99 8.64 -8.28
CA LYS A 386 -8.40 8.65 -6.92
C LYS A 386 -7.04 7.95 -6.86
N GLU A 387 -6.73 7.10 -7.83
CA GLU A 387 -5.46 6.39 -8.01
C GLU A 387 -4.93 6.61 -9.43
N PRO A 388 -4.53 7.85 -9.77
CA PRO A 388 -4.18 8.23 -11.15
C PRO A 388 -2.93 7.54 -11.70
N CYS A 389 -2.21 6.79 -10.86
CA CYS A 389 -1.01 6.05 -11.23
C CYS A 389 -1.25 4.53 -11.33
N ALA A 390 -2.43 4.05 -10.93
CA ALA A 390 -2.82 2.66 -11.11
C ALA A 390 -3.31 2.45 -12.55
N CYS A 391 -2.47 1.81 -13.37
CA CYS A 391 -2.74 1.57 -14.78
C CYS A 391 -3.56 0.29 -14.97
N SER A 392 -4.62 0.40 -15.76
CA SER A 392 -5.43 -0.72 -16.24
C SER A 392 -5.18 -0.95 -17.73
N CYS A 393 -4.83 -2.17 -18.10
CA CYS A 393 -4.55 -2.57 -19.47
C CYS A 393 -5.79 -3.19 -20.12
N HIS A 394 -6.21 -2.63 -21.25
CA HIS A 394 -7.32 -3.14 -22.04
C HIS A 394 -6.83 -3.43 -23.46
N ASN A 395 -7.46 -4.42 -24.12
CA ASN A 395 -7.21 -4.75 -25.53
C ASN A 395 -5.74 -5.05 -25.88
N SER A 396 -4.96 -5.57 -24.91
CA SER A 396 -3.57 -5.98 -25.11
C SER A 396 -3.50 -7.51 -25.13
N PRO A 397 -3.29 -8.16 -26.30
CA PRO A 397 -3.27 -9.61 -26.40
C PRO A 397 -2.23 -10.23 -25.47
N GLY A 398 -2.68 -11.18 -24.63
CA GLY A 398 -1.83 -11.87 -23.65
C GLY A 398 -1.54 -11.11 -22.37
N VAL A 399 -2.16 -9.96 -22.10
CA VAL A 399 -1.98 -9.18 -20.87
C VAL A 399 -3.33 -9.00 -20.15
N LYS A 400 -3.37 -9.25 -18.84
CA LYS A 400 -4.58 -9.05 -18.00
C LYS A 400 -4.81 -7.56 -17.68
N ALA A 401 -5.99 -7.23 -17.13
CA ALA A 401 -6.36 -5.86 -16.75
C ALA A 401 -5.35 -5.16 -15.82
N ASN A 402 -4.68 -5.93 -14.97
CA ASN A 402 -3.61 -5.43 -14.11
C ASN A 402 -2.27 -5.22 -14.83
N CYS A 403 -2.22 -5.19 -16.16
CA CYS A 403 -0.99 -5.02 -16.95
C CYS A 403 0.08 -6.09 -16.71
N CYS A 404 -0.32 -7.26 -16.19
CA CYS A 404 0.55 -8.41 -16.00
C CYS A 404 0.32 -9.44 -17.12
N PRO A 405 1.35 -10.18 -17.53
CA PRO A 405 1.25 -11.20 -18.56
C PRO A 405 0.31 -12.32 -18.11
N THR A 406 -0.44 -12.91 -19.05
CA THR A 406 -1.34 -14.03 -18.76
C THR A 406 -0.60 -15.33 -18.48
N GLN A 407 0.59 -15.51 -19.07
CA GLN A 407 1.41 -16.71 -18.93
C GLN A 407 2.88 -16.43 -19.24
N ARG A 408 3.75 -17.33 -18.79
CA ARG A 408 5.20 -17.30 -19.08
C ARG A 408 5.44 -17.53 -20.58
N GLY A 409 6.49 -16.91 -21.11
CA GLY A 409 6.90 -17.04 -22.51
C GLY A 409 6.23 -16.07 -23.48
N LEU A 410 5.34 -15.21 -22.99
CA LEU A 410 4.69 -14.18 -23.80
C LEU A 410 5.73 -13.19 -24.35
N ALA A 411 5.69 -12.93 -25.66
CA ALA A 411 6.52 -11.95 -26.34
C ALA A 411 5.80 -11.32 -27.54
N GLN A 412 6.09 -10.05 -27.83
CA GLN A 412 5.78 -9.42 -29.09
C GLN A 412 6.86 -9.78 -30.11
N ILE A 413 6.46 -10.26 -31.28
CA ILE A 413 7.38 -10.72 -32.32
C ILE A 413 7.26 -9.82 -33.54
N THR A 414 8.38 -9.25 -33.97
CA THR A 414 8.50 -8.51 -35.23
C THR A 414 9.62 -9.11 -36.06
N VAL A 415 9.40 -9.21 -37.36
CA VAL A 415 10.40 -9.67 -38.33
C VAL A 415 10.56 -8.61 -39.40
N THR A 416 11.79 -8.23 -39.71
CA THR A 416 12.09 -7.33 -40.83
C THR A 416 12.89 -8.07 -41.87
N VAL A 417 12.34 -8.21 -43.07
CA VAL A 417 13.05 -8.72 -44.24
C VAL A 417 13.77 -7.53 -44.87
N THR A 418 15.11 -7.52 -44.83
CA THR A 418 15.88 -6.33 -45.22
C THR A 418 16.20 -6.35 -46.69
N LYS A 419 16.98 -7.34 -47.15
CA LYS A 419 17.42 -7.47 -48.54
C LYS A 419 17.80 -8.91 -48.87
N ALA A 420 17.94 -9.21 -50.16
CA ALA A 420 18.64 -10.40 -50.63
C ALA A 420 19.76 -10.01 -51.59
N THR A 421 20.71 -10.91 -51.80
CA THR A 421 21.84 -10.72 -52.72
C THR A 421 22.11 -11.98 -53.50
N GLY A 422 22.28 -11.87 -54.81
CA GLY A 422 22.65 -12.99 -55.68
C GLY A 422 21.53 -14.03 -55.86
N LEU A 423 20.28 -13.59 -55.85
CA LEU A 423 19.15 -14.44 -56.23
C LEU A 423 19.24 -14.82 -57.71
N TRP A 424 18.74 -16.00 -58.04
CA TRP A 424 18.63 -16.50 -59.41
C TRP A 424 17.46 -17.49 -59.52
N GLY A 425 16.45 -17.12 -60.29
CA GLY A 425 15.26 -17.92 -60.59
C GLY A 425 14.94 -17.92 -62.08
N ASP A 426 15.02 -16.76 -62.72
CA ASP A 426 14.83 -16.63 -64.17
C ASP A 426 16.04 -17.04 -65.01
N TYR A 427 15.77 -17.71 -66.15
CA TYR A 427 16.80 -18.11 -67.11
C TYR A 427 17.26 -16.99 -68.05
N TYR A 428 16.36 -16.05 -68.39
CA TYR A 428 16.61 -15.02 -69.40
C TYR A 428 16.59 -13.59 -68.85
N THR A 429 15.93 -13.37 -67.70
CA THR A 429 15.79 -12.10 -66.99
C THR A 429 16.46 -12.16 -65.61
N GLN A 430 16.47 -11.06 -64.87
CA GLN A 430 16.83 -11.09 -63.45
C GLN A 430 15.59 -11.44 -62.62
N THR A 431 15.80 -12.03 -61.45
CA THR A 431 14.74 -12.50 -60.55
C THR A 431 13.74 -11.40 -60.12
N ASP A 432 12.47 -11.78 -60.07
CA ASP A 432 11.31 -11.05 -59.57
C ASP A 432 10.98 -11.44 -58.11
N GLY A 433 11.92 -11.12 -57.20
CA GLY A 433 11.93 -11.67 -55.85
C GLY A 433 10.86 -11.10 -54.88
N TYR A 434 10.27 -11.98 -54.07
CA TYR A 434 9.49 -11.63 -52.88
C TYR A 434 9.66 -12.66 -51.76
N VAL A 435 9.29 -12.30 -50.53
CA VAL A 435 9.49 -13.17 -49.35
C VAL A 435 8.18 -13.44 -48.63
N LYS A 436 7.84 -14.71 -48.42
CA LYS A 436 6.73 -15.16 -47.57
C LYS A 436 7.22 -15.44 -46.16
N VAL A 437 6.42 -15.04 -45.17
CA VAL A 437 6.66 -15.31 -43.75
C VAL A 437 5.63 -16.31 -43.25
N LEU A 438 6.10 -17.44 -42.71
CA LEU A 438 5.26 -18.51 -42.21
C LEU A 438 5.60 -18.89 -40.76
N ARG A 439 4.60 -19.42 -40.07
CA ARG A 439 4.72 -20.03 -38.75
C ARG A 439 4.45 -21.54 -38.82
N ASN A 440 5.14 -22.34 -38.02
CA ASN A 440 4.99 -23.81 -37.97
C ASN A 440 5.08 -24.46 -39.36
N HIS A 441 5.95 -23.91 -40.23
CA HIS A 441 6.15 -24.35 -41.62
C HIS A 441 4.93 -24.28 -42.55
N LYS A 442 3.76 -23.85 -42.09
CA LYS A 442 2.50 -23.96 -42.86
C LYS A 442 1.61 -22.73 -42.78
N LEU A 443 1.59 -22.04 -41.65
CA LEU A 443 0.68 -20.93 -41.43
C LEU A 443 1.26 -19.65 -42.02
N PHE A 444 0.74 -19.21 -43.16
CA PHE A 444 1.10 -17.95 -43.80
C PHE A 444 0.73 -16.74 -42.93
N LEU A 445 1.69 -15.84 -42.71
CA LEU A 445 1.52 -14.62 -41.90
C LEU A 445 1.58 -13.34 -42.75
N GLY A 446 2.13 -13.41 -43.96
CA GLY A 446 2.24 -12.27 -44.87
C GLY A 446 3.39 -12.43 -45.86
N GLU A 447 3.45 -11.54 -46.84
CA GLU A 447 4.52 -11.47 -47.83
C GLU A 447 4.96 -10.04 -48.10
N THR A 448 6.17 -9.87 -48.63
CA THR A 448 6.67 -8.57 -49.10
C THR A 448 6.08 -8.24 -50.47
N ALA A 449 6.19 -6.97 -50.88
CA ALA A 449 6.02 -6.63 -52.29
C ALA A 449 7.06 -7.35 -53.16
N VAL A 450 6.68 -7.66 -54.40
CA VAL A 450 7.58 -8.17 -55.45
C VAL A 450 8.47 -7.03 -55.93
N ILE A 451 9.77 -7.28 -56.00
CA ILE A 451 10.74 -6.38 -56.65
C ILE A 451 11.16 -7.02 -57.96
N TRP A 452 10.76 -6.39 -59.06
CA TRP A 452 10.92 -6.93 -60.41
C TRP A 452 12.34 -6.71 -60.96
N ASN A 453 12.84 -7.71 -61.68
CA ASN A 453 14.07 -7.73 -62.48
C ASN A 453 15.29 -7.25 -61.68
N GLN A 454 15.52 -7.86 -60.52
CA GLN A 454 16.60 -7.50 -59.61
C GLN A 454 17.13 -8.70 -58.81
N ASN A 455 18.36 -9.13 -59.10
CA ASN A 455 19.02 -10.25 -58.38
C ASN A 455 19.46 -9.89 -56.95
N SER A 456 19.50 -8.60 -56.58
CA SER A 456 19.83 -8.14 -55.22
C SER A 456 18.78 -7.17 -54.66
N PRO A 457 17.54 -7.63 -54.43
CA PRO A 457 16.42 -6.77 -54.03
C PRO A 457 16.55 -6.30 -52.58
N THR A 458 16.04 -5.10 -52.28
CA THR A 458 16.00 -4.53 -50.92
C THR A 458 14.57 -4.12 -50.58
N TRP A 459 13.96 -4.78 -49.59
CA TRP A 459 12.56 -4.53 -49.20
C TRP A 459 12.45 -3.65 -47.95
N ASN A 460 13.32 -3.84 -46.96
CA ASN A 460 13.19 -3.24 -45.62
C ASN A 460 11.77 -3.37 -45.04
N TRP A 461 11.12 -4.50 -45.29
CA TRP A 461 9.71 -4.72 -44.98
C TRP A 461 9.56 -5.28 -43.57
N LYS A 462 8.73 -4.63 -42.76
CA LYS A 462 8.49 -5.00 -41.36
C LYS A 462 7.15 -5.73 -41.22
N PHE A 463 7.19 -6.96 -40.71
CA PHE A 463 6.05 -7.76 -40.30
C PHE A 463 5.90 -7.68 -38.78
N ASP A 464 4.80 -7.10 -38.31
CA ASP A 464 4.39 -7.20 -36.91
C ASP A 464 3.51 -8.44 -36.74
N LEU A 465 4.08 -9.49 -36.14
CA LEU A 465 3.39 -10.77 -36.02
C LEU A 465 2.42 -10.78 -34.82
N GLY A 466 2.59 -9.86 -33.87
CA GLY A 466 1.77 -9.79 -32.66
C GLY A 466 2.35 -10.52 -31.44
N SER A 467 1.53 -10.68 -30.41
CA SER A 467 1.89 -11.31 -29.14
C SER A 467 1.67 -12.82 -29.16
N PHE A 468 2.73 -13.59 -28.91
CA PHE A 468 2.66 -15.05 -28.81
C PHE A 468 3.48 -15.59 -27.65
N VAL A 469 3.17 -16.81 -27.22
CA VAL A 469 4.08 -17.59 -26.37
C VAL A 469 5.17 -18.19 -27.25
N LEU A 470 6.44 -17.86 -27.00
CA LEU A 470 7.55 -18.26 -27.86
C LEU A 470 7.67 -19.77 -28.04
N SER A 471 7.52 -20.54 -26.96
CA SER A 471 7.57 -22.01 -27.02
C SER A 471 6.44 -22.63 -27.85
N GLN A 472 5.30 -21.94 -27.96
CA GLN A 472 4.14 -22.38 -28.74
C GLN A 472 4.13 -21.76 -30.15
N PHE A 473 5.03 -20.82 -30.44
CA PHE A 473 5.14 -20.21 -31.77
C PHE A 473 5.58 -21.24 -32.81
N GLY A 474 6.42 -22.22 -32.40
CA GLY A 474 6.85 -23.39 -33.19
C GLY A 474 7.67 -23.06 -34.45
N GLY A 475 8.33 -21.91 -34.44
CA GLY A 475 9.35 -21.52 -35.41
C GLY A 475 8.84 -20.59 -36.51
N LEU A 476 9.73 -19.67 -36.91
CA LEU A 476 9.51 -18.76 -38.01
C LEU A 476 10.16 -19.35 -39.27
N ARG A 477 9.47 -19.35 -40.39
CA ARG A 477 10.02 -19.75 -41.68
C ARG A 477 9.93 -18.60 -42.67
N LEU A 478 11.05 -18.31 -43.33
CA LEU A 478 11.12 -17.32 -44.40
C LEU A 478 11.36 -18.06 -45.69
N GLU A 479 10.51 -17.82 -46.68
CA GLU A 479 10.61 -18.43 -48.01
C GLU A 479 10.79 -17.33 -49.05
N VAL A 480 11.81 -17.46 -49.89
CA VAL A 480 12.10 -16.53 -50.99
C VAL A 480 11.55 -17.15 -52.26
N TRP A 481 10.73 -16.39 -52.97
CA TRP A 481 10.02 -16.81 -54.16
C TRP A 481 10.35 -15.88 -55.33
N ASP A 482 10.40 -16.44 -56.53
CA ASP A 482 10.40 -15.71 -57.80
C ASP A 482 8.96 -15.60 -58.34
N ARG A 483 8.65 -14.53 -59.06
CA ARG A 483 7.28 -14.24 -59.50
C ARG A 483 7.18 -14.29 -61.03
N ASP A 484 6.63 -15.37 -61.55
CA ASP A 484 6.37 -15.50 -62.99
C ASP A 484 4.99 -14.97 -63.39
N ASN A 485 3.93 -15.65 -62.95
CA ASN A 485 2.57 -15.38 -63.40
C ASN A 485 1.50 -15.58 -62.31
N LYS A 486 1.92 -15.66 -61.03
CA LYS A 486 1.11 -15.90 -59.81
C LYS A 486 0.56 -17.31 -59.62
N TRP A 487 0.57 -18.15 -60.65
CA TRP A 487 0.06 -19.53 -60.57
C TRP A 487 1.19 -20.57 -60.55
N ASP A 488 2.38 -20.18 -60.99
CA ASP A 488 3.58 -21.00 -61.07
C ASP A 488 4.78 -20.16 -60.62
N ASP A 489 4.81 -19.81 -59.33
CA ASP A 489 5.91 -19.04 -58.73
C ASP A 489 6.98 -20.02 -58.20
N ASP A 490 8.26 -19.76 -58.46
CA ASP A 490 9.36 -20.65 -58.07
C ASP A 490 9.90 -20.38 -56.66
N LEU A 491 10.06 -21.45 -55.85
CA LEU A 491 10.69 -21.35 -54.53
C LEU A 491 12.22 -21.35 -54.66
N LEU A 492 12.84 -20.18 -54.49
CA LEU A 492 14.30 -19.99 -54.58
C LEU A 492 15.07 -20.49 -53.34
N GLY A 493 14.37 -20.59 -52.20
CA GLY A 493 14.91 -21.17 -50.99
C GLY A 493 14.12 -20.81 -49.75
N ALA A 494 14.41 -21.47 -48.64
CA ALA A 494 13.73 -21.24 -47.38
C ALA A 494 14.66 -21.44 -46.18
N CYS A 495 14.38 -20.74 -45.09
CA CYS A 495 15.08 -20.94 -43.83
C CYS A 495 14.13 -20.95 -42.63
N ASN A 496 14.51 -21.74 -41.63
CA ASN A 496 13.82 -21.81 -40.35
C ASN A 496 14.63 -21.01 -39.32
N VAL A 497 13.98 -20.03 -38.72
CA VAL A 497 14.55 -19.09 -37.77
C VAL A 497 14.05 -19.43 -36.37
N GLN A 498 14.99 -19.66 -35.47
CA GLN A 498 14.71 -19.85 -34.05
C GLN A 498 14.54 -18.49 -33.37
N LEU A 499 13.35 -18.25 -32.84
CA LEU A 499 13.03 -17.00 -32.15
C LEU A 499 13.53 -17.04 -30.71
N THR A 500 14.28 -16.01 -30.34
CA THR A 500 14.78 -15.78 -28.98
C THR A 500 14.67 -14.29 -28.69
N ALA A 501 14.44 -13.95 -27.42
CA ALA A 501 14.31 -12.57 -26.96
C ALA A 501 15.51 -11.71 -27.38
N GLY A 502 15.21 -10.46 -27.72
CA GLY A 502 16.18 -9.46 -28.17
C GLY A 502 16.11 -9.17 -29.67
N VAL A 503 17.01 -8.29 -30.09
CA VAL A 503 17.13 -7.85 -31.48
C VAL A 503 18.30 -8.58 -32.11
N LYS A 504 18.05 -9.37 -33.16
CA LYS A 504 19.07 -10.13 -33.87
C LYS A 504 18.99 -9.88 -35.36
N SER A 505 20.13 -9.56 -35.96
CA SER A 505 20.28 -9.52 -37.41
C SER A 505 21.03 -10.76 -37.86
N ASN A 506 20.55 -11.41 -38.90
CA ASN A 506 21.15 -12.62 -39.43
C ASN A 506 20.85 -12.77 -40.93
N PHE A 507 21.36 -13.82 -41.53
CA PHE A 507 21.12 -14.16 -42.93
C PHE A 507 20.76 -15.65 -43.09
N CYS A 508 20.16 -15.97 -44.23
CA CYS A 508 19.84 -17.31 -44.68
C CYS A 508 20.55 -17.57 -45.99
N SER A 509 21.30 -18.67 -46.07
CA SER A 509 21.82 -19.16 -47.35
C SER A 509 20.69 -19.80 -48.15
N LEU A 510 20.54 -19.39 -49.39
CA LEU A 510 19.57 -19.93 -50.35
C LEU A 510 20.30 -20.86 -51.32
N ASN A 511 19.56 -21.48 -52.26
CA ASN A 511 20.19 -22.23 -53.34
C ASN A 511 21.13 -21.32 -54.16
N HIS A 512 20.67 -20.09 -54.42
CA HIS A 512 21.46 -19.03 -55.01
C HIS A 512 21.31 -17.76 -54.15
N GLY A 513 22.43 -17.29 -53.61
CA GLY A 513 22.49 -16.04 -52.86
C GLY A 513 22.14 -16.15 -51.38
N LEU A 514 21.91 -14.99 -50.76
CA LEU A 514 21.67 -14.82 -49.33
C LEU A 514 20.44 -13.94 -49.10
N LEU A 515 19.58 -14.32 -48.15
CA LEU A 515 18.50 -13.48 -47.61
C LEU A 515 18.95 -12.88 -46.28
N TYR A 516 18.88 -11.57 -46.10
CA TYR A 516 19.14 -10.89 -44.84
C TYR A 516 17.84 -10.51 -44.14
N TYR A 517 17.81 -10.71 -42.83
CA TYR A 517 16.64 -10.41 -42.01
C TYR A 517 17.04 -9.96 -40.60
N LYS A 518 16.07 -9.37 -39.90
CA LYS A 518 16.18 -8.96 -38.50
C LYS A 518 14.96 -9.45 -37.73
N THR A 519 15.18 -10.09 -36.59
CA THR A 519 14.12 -10.40 -35.63
C THR A 519 14.20 -9.45 -34.45
N ASP A 520 13.04 -8.98 -33.99
CA ASP A 520 12.87 -8.18 -32.80
C ASP A 520 11.81 -8.86 -31.93
N VAL A 521 12.27 -9.52 -30.87
CA VAL A 521 11.43 -10.29 -29.95
C VAL A 521 11.48 -9.62 -28.59
N THR A 522 10.41 -8.93 -28.23
CA THR A 522 10.30 -8.19 -26.97
C THR A 522 9.44 -8.99 -25.99
N CYS A 523 10.01 -9.39 -24.85
CA CYS A 523 9.25 -10.10 -23.82
C CYS A 523 8.09 -9.26 -23.27
N GLY A 524 7.02 -9.96 -22.85
CA GLY A 524 5.90 -9.34 -22.16
C GLY A 524 6.31 -8.66 -20.85
N PRO A 525 5.43 -7.83 -20.26
CA PRO A 525 5.73 -7.14 -19.01
C PRO A 525 6.18 -8.11 -17.91
N SER A 526 7.21 -7.75 -17.15
CA SER A 526 7.76 -8.59 -16.05
C SER A 526 8.31 -9.96 -16.48
N LEU A 527 8.61 -10.16 -17.76
CA LEU A 527 9.23 -11.38 -18.29
C LEU A 527 10.62 -11.10 -18.89
N ALA A 528 11.51 -12.07 -18.75
CA ALA A 528 12.88 -12.04 -19.27
C ALA A 528 13.36 -13.46 -19.64
N GLY A 529 14.64 -13.57 -19.99
CA GLY A 529 15.26 -14.80 -20.47
C GLY A 529 15.08 -14.98 -21.98
N SER A 530 15.83 -15.91 -22.56
CA SER A 530 15.86 -16.14 -24.02
C SER A 530 14.50 -16.54 -24.59
N LEU A 531 13.65 -17.19 -23.78
CA LEU A 531 12.30 -17.62 -24.14
C LEU A 531 11.20 -16.84 -23.41
N CYS A 532 11.54 -15.71 -22.75
CA CYS A 532 10.59 -14.90 -21.98
C CYS A 532 9.86 -15.66 -20.86
N THR A 533 10.46 -16.73 -20.33
CA THR A 533 9.85 -17.58 -19.30
C THR A 533 10.22 -17.17 -17.89
N GLU A 534 11.28 -16.39 -17.71
CA GLU A 534 11.79 -15.97 -16.41
C GLU A 534 11.01 -14.76 -15.91
N TYR A 535 10.72 -14.71 -14.60
CA TYR A 535 10.11 -13.54 -14.00
C TYR A 535 11.20 -12.50 -13.71
N VAL A 536 10.98 -11.27 -14.12
CA VAL A 536 11.82 -10.13 -13.74
C VAL A 536 10.94 -9.06 -13.11
N GLY A 537 11.39 -8.50 -11.98
CA GLY A 537 10.70 -7.38 -11.37
C GLY A 537 10.70 -6.16 -12.28
N SER A 538 9.82 -5.21 -11.98
CA SER A 538 9.64 -3.98 -12.78
C SER A 538 10.19 -2.73 -12.07
N PRO A 539 11.43 -2.70 -11.55
CA PRO A 539 11.91 -1.63 -10.66
C PRO A 539 11.80 -0.24 -11.30
N MET A 540 11.56 0.78 -10.47
CA MET A 540 11.65 2.16 -10.95
C MET A 540 13.09 2.49 -11.33
N SER A 541 13.28 3.48 -12.22
CA SER A 541 14.63 3.89 -12.62
C SER A 541 15.41 4.47 -11.42
N SER A 542 16.71 4.22 -11.39
CA SER A 542 17.60 4.64 -10.29
C SER A 542 17.58 6.15 -10.03
N HIS A 543 17.38 6.96 -11.07
CA HIS A 543 17.23 8.41 -10.94
C HIS A 543 15.95 8.80 -10.19
N LEU A 544 14.82 8.16 -10.53
CA LEU A 544 13.54 8.41 -9.85
C LEU A 544 13.52 7.81 -8.44
N GLU A 545 14.24 6.71 -8.21
CA GLU A 545 14.33 6.06 -6.90
C GLU A 545 14.85 7.00 -5.80
N LYS A 546 15.73 7.94 -6.17
CA LYS A 546 16.29 8.95 -5.27
C LYS A 546 15.32 10.08 -4.93
N THR A 547 14.43 10.43 -5.85
CA THR A 547 13.55 11.62 -5.72
C THR A 547 12.14 11.27 -5.28
N TYR A 548 11.68 10.06 -5.56
CA TYR A 548 10.37 9.57 -5.19
C TYR A 548 10.40 8.74 -3.91
N MET A 549 9.30 8.74 -3.16
CA MET A 549 9.12 7.85 -2.01
C MET A 549 8.49 6.52 -2.42
N SER A 550 7.67 6.51 -3.45
CA SER A 550 7.05 5.32 -4.04
C SER A 550 6.93 5.48 -5.56
N ARG A 551 6.32 4.52 -6.27
CA ARG A 551 6.00 4.72 -7.70
C ARG A 551 5.04 5.87 -7.97
N HIS A 552 4.22 6.25 -6.99
CA HIS A 552 3.08 7.15 -7.19
C HIS A 552 3.12 8.39 -6.29
N ALA A 553 4.17 8.54 -5.48
CA ALA A 553 4.30 9.65 -4.55
C ALA A 553 5.75 10.13 -4.42
N GLN A 554 5.92 11.44 -4.36
CA GLN A 554 7.18 12.12 -4.09
C GLN A 554 6.99 13.15 -2.97
N PRO A 555 8.06 13.59 -2.28
CA PRO A 555 8.00 14.75 -1.40
C PRO A 555 7.52 15.99 -2.16
N ILE A 556 6.86 16.92 -1.46
CA ILE A 556 6.47 18.20 -2.07
C ILE A 556 7.75 19.00 -2.40
N PRO A 557 7.91 19.49 -3.64
CA PRO A 557 9.07 20.32 -4.01
C PRO A 557 9.19 21.58 -3.15
N LYS A 558 10.44 22.03 -2.92
CA LYS A 558 10.75 23.19 -2.08
C LYS A 558 10.03 24.47 -2.53
N ASP A 559 10.08 24.75 -3.83
CA ASP A 559 9.45 25.90 -4.47
C ASP A 559 7.94 25.91 -4.24
N VAL A 560 7.31 24.74 -4.31
CA VAL A 560 5.88 24.57 -4.04
C VAL A 560 5.56 24.82 -2.57
N LEU A 561 6.38 24.30 -1.64
CA LEU A 561 6.23 24.56 -0.20
C LEU A 561 6.38 26.06 0.12
N VAL A 562 7.38 26.72 -0.44
CA VAL A 562 7.59 28.17 -0.29
C VAL A 562 6.39 28.94 -0.86
N GLY A 563 5.86 28.52 -2.01
CA GLY A 563 4.64 29.09 -2.60
C GLY A 563 3.39 28.90 -1.73
N MET A 564 3.37 27.90 -0.85
CA MET A 564 2.33 27.70 0.17
C MET A 564 2.57 28.51 1.45
N GLY A 565 3.65 29.30 1.51
CA GLY A 565 4.04 30.07 2.69
C GLY A 565 4.57 29.20 3.83
N VAL A 566 5.19 28.06 3.50
CA VAL A 566 5.84 27.16 4.47
C VAL A 566 7.24 27.68 4.79
N LEU A 567 7.54 27.79 6.08
CA LEU A 567 8.88 28.06 6.56
C LEU A 567 9.71 26.77 6.57
N LEU A 568 10.70 26.68 5.69
CA LEU A 568 11.47 25.45 5.47
C LEU A 568 12.50 25.20 6.58
N ASP A 569 12.59 23.94 7.00
CA ASP A 569 13.74 23.39 7.71
C ASP A 569 14.83 22.98 6.71
N GLU A 570 15.87 23.79 6.56
CA GLU A 570 16.93 23.56 5.58
C GLU A 570 17.70 22.26 5.83
N ARG A 571 17.79 21.79 7.08
CA ARG A 571 18.53 20.58 7.45
C ARG A 571 17.92 19.34 6.80
N ARG A 572 16.59 19.30 6.65
CA ARG A 572 15.87 18.19 6.00
C ARG A 572 16.12 18.09 4.50
N PHE A 573 16.58 19.16 3.87
CA PHE A 573 16.81 19.17 2.43
C PHE A 573 18.29 19.12 2.02
N GLN A 574 19.22 19.10 2.97
CA GLN A 574 20.65 18.91 2.67
C GLN A 574 20.97 17.43 2.38
N PHE A 575 20.16 16.48 2.90
CA PHE A 575 20.36 15.04 2.68
C PHE A 575 19.99 14.53 1.28
N SER A 576 19.30 15.31 0.44
CA SER A 576 19.02 14.90 -0.95
C SER A 576 20.11 15.31 -1.95
N GLN A 577 21.08 16.14 -1.55
CA GLN A 577 22.12 16.69 -2.44
C GLN A 577 23.46 15.96 -2.40
N THR A 578 23.68 15.01 -1.48
CA THR A 578 24.98 14.32 -1.33
C THR A 578 25.22 13.14 -2.29
N SER A 579 24.50 13.05 -3.41
CA SER A 579 24.75 12.00 -4.43
C SER A 579 25.15 12.54 -5.82
N ASP A 580 25.81 13.70 -5.86
CA ASP A 580 26.44 14.23 -7.06
C ASP A 580 27.98 14.33 -6.89
N PRO A 581 28.78 13.43 -7.48
CA PRO A 581 30.24 13.42 -7.31
C PRO A 581 30.97 14.44 -8.22
N LYS A 582 30.30 15.49 -8.69
CA LYS A 582 30.92 16.50 -9.59
C LYS A 582 30.70 17.94 -9.13
N ARG A 583 31.24 18.31 -7.96
CA ARG A 583 31.69 19.68 -7.70
C ARG A 583 32.70 19.75 -6.55
N LYS A 584 33.91 19.28 -6.81
CA LYS A 584 35.11 19.61 -6.03
C LYS A 584 36.25 19.99 -6.98
N THR A 585 36.21 21.23 -7.45
CA THR A 585 37.30 22.02 -8.08
C THR A 585 36.67 23.37 -8.46
N GLN A 586 37.17 24.56 -8.16
CA GLN A 586 38.47 25.07 -7.74
C GLN A 586 38.23 26.27 -6.81
N ILE A 587 38.97 26.36 -5.71
CA ILE A 587 39.42 27.64 -5.16
C ILE A 587 40.92 27.45 -4.93
N LEU A 588 41.70 28.08 -5.80
CA LEU A 588 43.01 28.63 -5.52
C LEU A 588 42.87 30.13 -5.78
#